data_AF-A0A6G2KBC6-F1
#
_entry.id   AF-A0A6G2KBC6-F1
#
_cell.length_a   1.000
_cell.length_b   1.000
_cell.length_c   1.000
_cell.angle_alpha   90.00
_cell.angle_beta   90.00
_cell.angle_gamma   90.00
#
_symmetry.space_group_name_H-M   'P 1'
#
loop_
_entity.id
_entity.type
_entity.pdbx_description
1 polymer ?
#
loop_
_entity_poly.entity_id
_entity_poly.type
_entity_poly.pdbx_seq_one_letter_code
_entity_poly.pdbx_strand_id
1 'polypeptide(L)'
;MRGEIKTAVILGVAIAAGVGIMSVYLGSIEQEDVPEFAVSPVDKSGFRTAPEIVGIAEYLNTTPEELDAKIEDSVVLYDIWTYSCINCIRTLPFITAWDEKYAEQGLLIIGIHSPEFEFEKDPENVMAAMVKHGIEYPVVMDNDMETWKAFENRYWPRKYIADHEGYIRYDHIGEGAYQETERIIQELLAERSMAMQTSMPSQDLVDLESFQHTSSRTPELYLGYQLAFGRSQLGNEEGFRPNQAVTYGSIPETPEIHKFYMVGKWQNGPESMKLESDSGEIHLQYFAKEVNIVTEGVGTIHVYLDGEPITAEHQGYSLNGHILDIAEPGLYNIVASNSANVHMLELRVMTPGIEVFTYTFG
;
A
#
# COMPACT_ATOMS: atom_id res chain seq x y z
N MET A 1 70.08 12.69 57.86
CA MET A 1 68.66 12.93 58.18
C MET A 1 68.15 14.34 57.80
N ARG A 2 68.46 14.87 56.61
CA ARG A 2 67.87 16.14 56.10
C ARG A 2 67.42 16.08 54.63
N GLY A 3 67.48 14.90 54.00
CA GLY A 3 67.11 14.69 52.59
C GLY A 3 65.69 14.18 52.36
N GLU A 4 65.13 13.39 53.29
CA GLU A 4 63.84 12.70 53.07
C GLU A 4 62.61 13.53 53.47
N ILE A 5 62.76 14.55 54.32
CA ILE A 5 61.65 15.43 54.73
C ILE A 5 61.27 16.43 53.61
N LYS A 6 62.22 16.78 52.73
CA LYS A 6 61.95 17.75 51.65
C LYS A 6 61.11 17.16 50.50
N THR A 7 61.26 15.87 50.21
CA THR A 7 60.50 15.21 49.13
C THR A 7 59.04 14.97 49.51
N ALA A 8 58.75 14.67 50.79
CA ALA A 8 57.38 14.47 51.26
C ALA A 8 56.55 15.77 51.32
N VAL A 9 57.18 16.91 51.65
CA VAL A 9 56.50 18.21 51.70
C VAL A 9 56.21 18.75 50.30
N ILE A 10 57.11 18.53 49.32
CA ILE A 10 56.90 18.96 47.93
C ILE A 10 55.81 18.13 47.24
N LEU A 11 55.71 16.83 47.54
CA LEU A 11 54.66 15.97 46.98
C LEU A 11 53.28 16.28 47.59
N GLY A 12 53.21 16.61 48.89
CA GLY A 12 51.96 16.99 49.57
C GLY A 12 51.37 18.33 49.08
N VAL A 13 52.22 19.31 48.73
CA VAL A 13 51.77 20.60 48.20
C VAL A 13 51.28 20.50 46.75
N ALA A 14 51.87 19.61 45.93
CA ALA A 14 51.43 19.38 44.56
C ALA A 14 50.05 18.67 44.48
N ILE A 15 49.78 17.73 45.39
CA ILE A 15 48.48 17.03 45.46
C ILE A 15 47.38 17.96 46.01
N ALA A 16 47.68 18.80 47.01
CA ALA A 16 46.71 19.76 47.55
C ALA A 16 46.33 20.87 46.55
N ALA A 17 47.28 21.35 45.74
CA ALA A 17 47.00 22.30 44.66
C ALA A 17 46.22 21.66 43.51
N GLY A 18 46.49 20.39 43.17
CA GLY A 18 45.76 19.64 42.15
C GLY A 18 44.30 19.35 42.54
N VAL A 19 44.04 18.98 43.79
CA VAL A 19 42.68 18.72 44.30
C VAL A 19 41.89 20.03 44.46
N GLY A 20 42.54 21.12 44.89
CA GLY A 20 41.91 22.44 44.99
C GLY A 20 41.48 23.02 43.63
N ILE A 21 42.33 22.90 42.61
CA ILE A 21 42.02 23.37 41.24
C ILE A 21 40.93 22.49 40.60
N MET A 22 40.91 21.18 40.87
CA MET A 22 39.86 20.27 40.39
C MET A 22 38.51 20.49 41.10
N SER A 23 38.50 20.86 42.39
CA SER A 23 37.27 21.22 43.11
C SER A 23 36.69 22.58 42.73
N VAL A 24 37.53 23.51 42.25
CA VAL A 24 37.05 24.80 41.70
C VAL A 24 36.52 24.61 40.27
N TYR A 25 37.09 23.69 39.48
CA TYR A 25 36.56 23.34 38.16
C TYR A 25 35.27 22.50 38.20
N LEU A 26 35.05 21.70 39.25
CA LEU A 26 33.81 20.94 39.44
C LEU A 26 32.65 21.79 40.02
N GLY A 27 32.93 23.00 40.52
CA GLY A 27 31.92 23.95 41.01
C GLY A 27 31.51 25.01 39.98
N SER A 28 32.12 25.02 38.79
CA SER A 28 31.89 25.99 37.72
C SER A 28 31.47 25.35 36.40
N ILE A 29 31.08 24.07 36.41
CA ILE A 29 30.14 23.57 35.40
C ILE A 29 28.79 24.09 35.88
N GLU A 30 28.57 25.38 35.64
CA GLU A 30 27.23 25.93 35.56
C GLU A 30 26.42 24.95 34.72
N GLN A 31 25.27 24.62 35.26
CA GLN A 31 24.12 24.12 34.54
C GLN A 31 24.02 24.91 33.24
N GLU A 32 24.65 24.42 32.17
CA GLU A 32 24.31 24.86 30.83
C GLU A 32 22.85 24.49 30.71
N ASP A 33 21.99 25.52 30.81
CA ASP A 33 20.59 25.43 30.43
C ASP A 33 20.58 24.70 29.09
N VAL A 34 20.20 23.42 29.13
CA VAL A 34 19.85 22.68 27.93
C VAL A 34 18.84 23.60 27.24
N PRO A 35 19.10 24.07 26.01
CA PRO A 35 18.14 24.92 25.34
C PRO A 35 16.86 24.12 25.33
N GLU A 36 15.85 24.61 26.06
CA GLU A 36 14.48 24.22 25.86
C GLU A 36 14.29 24.44 24.37
N PHE A 37 14.27 23.34 23.60
CA PHE A 37 13.95 23.39 22.19
C PHE A 37 12.49 23.81 22.14
N ALA A 38 12.26 25.12 22.28
CA ALA A 38 11.02 25.77 21.94
C ALA A 38 10.92 25.64 20.42
N VAL A 39 10.48 24.47 19.99
CA VAL A 39 9.98 24.25 18.64
C VAL A 39 8.88 25.29 18.50
N SER A 40 9.13 26.31 17.71
CA SER A 40 8.12 27.32 17.42
C SER A 40 6.91 26.59 16.85
N PRO A 41 5.68 26.91 17.31
CA PRO A 41 4.48 26.25 16.80
C PRO A 41 4.51 26.29 15.28
N VAL A 42 4.34 25.13 14.64
CA VAL A 42 4.23 25.06 13.18
C VAL A 42 3.05 25.94 12.78
N ASP A 43 3.25 26.86 11.82
CA ASP A 43 2.15 27.65 11.29
C ASP A 43 1.21 26.72 10.51
N LYS A 44 0.04 26.42 11.09
CA LYS A 44 -0.94 25.50 10.51
C LYS A 44 -1.95 26.16 9.59
N SER A 45 -1.87 27.48 9.38
CA SER A 45 -2.86 28.23 8.59
C SER A 45 -2.96 27.79 7.11
N GLY A 46 -1.94 27.12 6.59
CA GLY A 46 -1.91 26.56 5.24
C GLY A 46 -2.37 25.11 5.12
N PHE A 47 -2.59 24.38 6.22
CA PHE A 47 -3.00 22.99 6.17
C PHE A 47 -4.52 22.86 6.25
N ARG A 48 -5.08 21.94 5.45
CA ARG A 48 -6.48 21.51 5.60
C ARG A 48 -6.58 20.50 6.74
N THR A 49 -7.71 20.48 7.42
CA THR A 49 -8.03 19.39 8.34
C THR A 49 -8.41 18.14 7.56
N ALA A 50 -8.19 16.96 8.16
CA ALA A 50 -8.77 15.73 7.65
C ALA A 50 -10.30 15.87 7.61
N PRO A 51 -10.96 15.47 6.52
CA PRO A 51 -12.42 15.46 6.46
C PRO A 51 -12.98 14.39 7.41
N GLU A 52 -14.25 14.53 7.76
CA GLU A 52 -14.97 13.48 8.48
C GLU A 52 -15.04 12.18 7.65
N ILE A 53 -14.95 11.05 8.33
CA ILE A 53 -15.22 9.73 7.75
C ILE A 53 -16.75 9.57 7.69
N VAL A 54 -17.30 9.47 6.49
CA VAL A 54 -18.75 9.49 6.21
C VAL A 54 -19.16 8.38 5.25
N GLY A 55 -20.44 8.00 5.30
CA GLY A 55 -20.99 7.00 4.38
C GLY A 55 -20.45 5.58 4.59
N ILE A 56 -20.00 5.26 5.80
CA ILE A 56 -19.41 3.95 6.10
C ILE A 56 -20.49 2.88 6.20
N ALA A 57 -20.35 1.85 5.37
CA ALA A 57 -21.24 0.70 5.34
C ALA A 57 -20.98 -0.23 6.54
N GLU A 58 -19.72 -0.45 6.88
CA GLU A 58 -19.31 -1.32 7.99
C GLU A 58 -17.99 -0.87 8.61
N TYR A 59 -17.86 -1.10 9.92
CA TYR A 59 -16.65 -0.85 10.70
C TYR A 59 -16.07 -2.21 11.12
N LEU A 60 -14.82 -2.47 10.73
CA LEU A 60 -14.09 -3.71 11.00
C LEU A 60 -12.94 -3.42 11.98
N ASN A 61 -12.73 -4.31 12.96
CA ASN A 61 -11.82 -4.11 14.10
C ASN A 61 -12.13 -2.85 14.96
N THR A 62 -13.31 -2.25 14.82
CA THR A 62 -13.74 -1.09 15.60
C THR A 62 -15.26 -0.90 15.54
N THR A 63 -15.77 0.07 16.31
CA THR A 63 -17.11 0.65 16.21
C THR A 63 -16.99 2.15 15.90
N PRO A 64 -18.07 2.82 15.43
CA PRO A 64 -18.03 4.26 15.20
C PRO A 64 -17.55 5.04 16.43
N GLU A 65 -18.09 4.73 17.62
CA GLU A 65 -17.75 5.43 18.85
C GLU A 65 -16.30 5.18 19.30
N GLU A 66 -15.79 3.97 19.12
CA GLU A 66 -14.39 3.65 19.41
C GLU A 66 -13.44 4.35 18.43
N LEU A 67 -13.80 4.43 17.14
CA LEU A 67 -12.99 5.09 16.14
C LEU A 67 -12.89 6.59 16.40
N ASP A 68 -14.03 7.25 16.65
CA ASP A 68 -14.09 8.68 16.98
C ASP A 68 -13.25 8.99 18.22
N ALA A 69 -13.37 8.17 19.26
CA ALA A 69 -12.58 8.33 20.49
C ALA A 69 -11.07 8.09 20.26
N LYS A 70 -10.69 7.17 19.36
CA LYS A 70 -9.29 6.91 19.02
C LYS A 70 -8.68 8.03 18.17
N ILE A 71 -9.48 8.74 17.37
CA ILE A 71 -8.98 9.84 16.52
C ILE A 71 -8.52 11.03 17.38
N GLU A 72 -9.20 11.30 18.49
CA GLU A 72 -8.85 12.41 19.38
C GLU A 72 -7.40 12.31 19.87
N ASP A 73 -6.65 13.41 19.74
CA ASP A 73 -5.23 13.54 20.06
C ASP A 73 -4.29 12.55 19.34
N SER A 74 -4.73 11.76 18.34
CA SER A 74 -3.87 10.80 17.63
C SER A 74 -3.22 11.40 16.39
N VAL A 75 -2.00 10.96 16.08
CA VAL A 75 -1.47 11.10 14.72
C VAL A 75 -2.17 10.04 13.87
N VAL A 76 -2.92 10.45 12.86
CA VAL A 76 -3.77 9.52 12.09
C VAL A 76 -3.21 9.31 10.68
N LEU A 77 -2.89 8.06 10.33
CA LEU A 77 -2.61 7.65 8.97
C LEU A 77 -3.87 7.07 8.35
N TYR A 78 -4.44 7.79 7.38
CA TYR A 78 -5.54 7.31 6.55
C TYR A 78 -4.98 6.60 5.32
N ASP A 79 -5.17 5.29 5.24
CA ASP A 79 -4.76 4.46 4.11
C ASP A 79 -5.97 4.15 3.24
N ILE A 80 -6.07 4.78 2.07
CA ILE A 80 -7.14 4.47 1.10
C ILE A 80 -6.68 3.30 0.23
N TRP A 81 -7.39 2.18 0.34
CA TRP A 81 -6.99 0.91 -0.26
C TRP A 81 -8.19 0.09 -0.75
N THR A 82 -7.91 -0.93 -1.56
CA THR A 82 -8.84 -2.01 -1.89
C THR A 82 -8.06 -3.32 -2.00
N TYR A 83 -8.67 -4.46 -1.66
CA TYR A 83 -7.91 -5.70 -1.46
C TYR A 83 -7.52 -6.41 -2.75
N SER A 84 -8.13 -6.13 -3.91
CA SER A 84 -7.69 -6.71 -5.18
C SER A 84 -6.66 -5.84 -5.93
N CYS A 85 -6.27 -4.69 -5.36
CA CYS A 85 -5.25 -3.81 -5.93
C CYS A 85 -3.83 -4.27 -5.54
N ILE A 86 -3.02 -4.71 -6.52
CA ILE A 86 -1.64 -5.15 -6.25
C ILE A 86 -0.77 -4.06 -5.62
N ASN A 87 -0.97 -2.81 -6.04
CA ASN A 87 -0.19 -1.69 -5.51
C ASN A 87 -0.56 -1.44 -4.04
N CYS A 88 -1.83 -1.60 -3.65
CA CYS A 88 -2.25 -1.57 -2.24
C CYS A 88 -1.61 -2.70 -1.45
N ILE A 89 -1.75 -3.95 -1.92
CA ILE A 89 -1.22 -5.14 -1.26
C ILE A 89 0.27 -5.00 -0.94
N ARG A 90 1.07 -4.47 -1.88
CA ARG A 90 2.51 -4.28 -1.68
C ARG A 90 2.88 -3.24 -0.62
N THR A 91 1.98 -2.32 -0.29
CA THR A 91 2.20 -1.37 0.80
C THR A 91 1.88 -1.94 2.19
N LEU A 92 0.98 -2.94 2.26
CA LEU A 92 0.46 -3.46 3.54
C LEU A 92 1.56 -3.94 4.51
N PRO A 93 2.64 -4.64 4.10
CA PRO A 93 3.70 -5.04 5.03
C PRO A 93 4.37 -3.87 5.76
N PHE A 94 4.47 -2.70 5.12
CA PHE A 94 5.01 -1.51 5.77
C PHE A 94 3.99 -0.90 6.73
N ILE A 95 2.71 -0.86 6.34
CA ILE A 95 1.64 -0.28 7.14
C ILE A 95 1.41 -1.09 8.42
N THR A 96 1.35 -2.42 8.32
CA THR A 96 1.20 -3.29 9.51
C THR A 96 2.44 -3.22 10.40
N ALA A 97 3.64 -3.11 9.84
CA ALA A 97 4.86 -2.88 10.62
C ALA A 97 4.85 -1.52 11.34
N TRP A 98 4.29 -0.47 10.72
CA TRP A 98 4.13 0.82 11.39
C TRP A 98 3.06 0.79 12.48
N ASP A 99 1.96 0.08 12.26
CA ASP A 99 0.91 -0.12 13.27
C ASP A 99 1.49 -0.79 14.53
N GLU A 100 2.12 -1.96 14.37
CA GLU A 100 2.76 -2.70 15.46
C GLU A 100 3.78 -1.83 16.22
N LYS A 101 4.56 -1.04 15.48
CA LYS A 101 5.66 -0.26 16.04
C LYS A 101 5.23 1.02 16.74
N TYR A 102 4.20 1.70 16.25
CA TYR A 102 3.86 3.07 16.65
C TYR A 102 2.48 3.21 17.30
N ALA A 103 1.63 2.17 17.33
CA ALA A 103 0.29 2.26 17.93
C ALA A 103 0.33 2.73 19.39
N GLU A 104 1.18 2.14 20.24
CA GLU A 104 1.32 2.52 21.66
C GLU A 104 1.86 3.95 21.87
N GLN A 105 2.42 4.54 20.82
CA GLN A 105 3.02 5.88 20.82
C GLN A 105 2.04 6.98 20.35
N GLY A 106 0.83 6.57 19.93
CA GLY A 106 -0.23 7.48 19.48
C GLY A 106 -0.37 7.59 17.97
N LEU A 107 0.20 6.64 17.20
CA LEU A 107 -0.20 6.46 15.81
C LEU A 107 -1.52 5.69 15.78
N LEU A 108 -2.49 6.21 15.03
CA LEU A 108 -3.69 5.49 14.64
C LEU A 108 -3.66 5.29 13.14
N ILE A 109 -3.68 4.03 12.68
CA ILE A 109 -3.92 3.72 11.27
C ILE A 109 -5.40 3.45 11.06
N ILE A 110 -5.99 4.06 10.02
CA ILE A 110 -7.35 3.79 9.58
C ILE A 110 -7.29 3.35 8.12
N GLY A 111 -7.61 2.08 7.87
CA GLY A 111 -7.77 1.57 6.52
C GLY A 111 -9.14 1.98 5.97
N ILE A 112 -9.18 2.91 5.03
CA ILE A 112 -10.40 3.27 4.30
C ILE A 112 -10.48 2.33 3.10
N HIS A 113 -11.26 1.26 3.24
CA HIS A 113 -11.52 0.31 2.17
C HIS A 113 -12.54 0.89 1.20
N SER A 114 -12.06 1.47 0.11
CA SER A 114 -12.86 2.06 -0.97
C SER A 114 -12.83 1.10 -2.17
N PRO A 115 -13.93 0.41 -2.51
CA PRO A 115 -13.92 -0.65 -3.52
C PRO A 115 -13.74 -0.12 -4.95
N GLU A 116 -12.95 -0.82 -5.74
CA GLU A 116 -12.82 -0.67 -7.19
C GLU A 116 -13.87 -1.50 -7.94
N PHE A 117 -14.26 -2.65 -7.39
CA PHE A 117 -15.25 -3.58 -7.98
C PHE A 117 -16.37 -3.96 -6.99
N GLU A 118 -17.52 -4.38 -7.52
CA GLU A 118 -18.71 -4.69 -6.71
C GLU A 118 -18.47 -5.82 -5.71
N PHE A 119 -17.71 -6.86 -6.09
CA PHE A 119 -17.39 -7.99 -5.20
C PHE A 119 -16.56 -7.57 -3.98
N GLU A 120 -15.91 -6.40 -4.03
CA GLU A 120 -15.09 -5.87 -2.93
C GLU A 120 -15.93 -5.19 -1.84
N LYS A 121 -17.24 -5.01 -2.08
CA LYS A 121 -18.19 -4.47 -1.08
C LYS A 121 -18.63 -5.50 -0.05
N ASP A 122 -18.31 -6.77 -0.25
CA ASP A 122 -18.64 -7.86 0.66
C ASP A 122 -17.71 -7.85 1.89
N PRO A 123 -18.23 -7.63 3.10
CA PRO A 123 -17.43 -7.61 4.33
C PRO A 123 -16.66 -8.91 4.57
N GLU A 124 -17.19 -10.07 4.16
CA GLU A 124 -16.50 -11.35 4.35
C GLU A 124 -15.21 -11.42 3.53
N ASN A 125 -15.22 -10.89 2.31
CA ASN A 125 -14.03 -10.81 1.46
C ASN A 125 -13.00 -9.84 2.04
N VAL A 126 -13.43 -8.67 2.53
CA VAL A 126 -12.54 -7.69 3.16
C VAL A 126 -11.90 -8.27 4.42
N MET A 127 -12.67 -8.92 5.29
CA MET A 127 -12.15 -9.60 6.49
C MET A 127 -11.15 -10.71 6.15
N ALA A 128 -11.41 -11.51 5.10
CA ALA A 128 -10.48 -12.54 4.65
C ALA A 128 -9.15 -11.92 4.20
N ALA A 129 -9.20 -10.80 3.46
CA ALA A 129 -8.01 -10.05 3.07
C ALA A 129 -7.27 -9.45 4.28
N MET A 130 -7.99 -8.89 5.25
CA MET A 130 -7.40 -8.37 6.49
C MET A 130 -6.61 -9.46 7.23
N VAL A 131 -7.19 -10.65 7.40
CA VAL A 131 -6.52 -11.79 8.01
C VAL A 131 -5.30 -12.22 7.19
N LYS A 132 -5.44 -12.33 5.87
CA LYS A 132 -4.34 -12.71 4.96
C LYS A 132 -3.15 -11.77 5.03
N HIS A 133 -3.40 -10.48 5.24
CA HIS A 133 -2.38 -9.43 5.22
C HIS A 133 -1.98 -8.91 6.61
N GLY A 134 -2.51 -9.48 7.69
CA GLY A 134 -2.15 -9.11 9.05
C GLY A 134 -2.65 -7.73 9.47
N ILE A 135 -3.81 -7.31 8.95
CA ILE A 135 -4.42 -6.01 9.27
C ILE A 135 -5.21 -6.14 10.58
N GLU A 136 -4.66 -5.58 11.65
CA GLU A 136 -5.28 -5.52 12.98
C GLU A 136 -5.84 -4.12 13.32
N TYR A 137 -5.35 -3.08 12.65
CA TYR A 137 -5.86 -1.72 12.79
C TYR A 137 -7.32 -1.58 12.30
N PRO A 138 -8.04 -0.52 12.74
CA PRO A 138 -9.39 -0.22 12.27
C PRO A 138 -9.50 -0.10 10.75
N VAL A 139 -10.52 -0.73 10.17
CA VAL A 139 -10.88 -0.60 8.76
C VAL A 139 -12.33 -0.13 8.64
N VAL A 140 -12.58 0.83 7.76
CA VAL A 140 -13.93 1.31 7.43
C VAL A 140 -14.25 0.98 5.98
N MET A 141 -15.44 0.44 5.73
CA MET A 141 -15.89 0.10 4.38
C MET A 141 -16.63 1.27 3.74
N ASP A 142 -15.96 1.98 2.84
CA ASP A 142 -16.46 3.15 2.10
C ASP A 142 -17.14 2.73 0.79
N ASN A 143 -18.16 1.87 0.89
CA ASN A 143 -18.76 1.18 -0.26
C ASN A 143 -19.38 2.14 -1.30
N ASP A 144 -19.86 3.32 -0.88
CA ASP A 144 -20.45 4.35 -1.74
C ASP A 144 -19.45 5.47 -2.13
N MET A 145 -18.17 5.28 -1.77
CA MET A 145 -17.06 6.19 -2.08
C MET A 145 -17.31 7.61 -1.53
N GLU A 146 -18.00 7.75 -0.40
CA GLU A 146 -18.31 9.05 0.20
C GLU A 146 -17.11 9.62 0.94
N THR A 147 -16.40 8.79 1.73
CA THR A 147 -15.15 9.20 2.37
C THR A 147 -14.06 9.46 1.32
N TRP A 148 -13.94 8.61 0.31
CA TRP A 148 -13.09 8.83 -0.86
C TRP A 148 -13.29 10.21 -1.48
N LYS A 149 -14.56 10.62 -1.70
CA LYS A 149 -14.91 11.94 -2.26
C LYS A 149 -14.57 13.06 -1.28
N ALA A 150 -14.82 12.87 0.02
CA ALA A 150 -14.51 13.85 1.06
C ALA A 150 -13.01 14.16 1.13
N PHE A 151 -12.14 13.16 0.93
CA PHE A 151 -10.69 13.34 0.82
C PHE A 151 -10.23 13.97 -0.49
N GLU A 152 -11.13 14.13 -1.46
CA GLU A 152 -10.85 14.47 -2.86
C GLU A 152 -9.89 13.47 -3.52
N ASN A 153 -10.05 12.19 -3.19
CA ASN A 153 -9.17 11.14 -3.69
C ASN A 153 -9.47 10.74 -5.14
N ARG A 154 -8.44 10.20 -5.82
CA ARG A 154 -8.51 9.70 -7.21
C ARG A 154 -7.62 8.47 -7.45
N TYR A 155 -6.97 7.92 -6.43
CA TYR A 155 -5.94 6.90 -6.61
C TYR A 155 -5.95 5.84 -5.50
N TRP A 156 -5.59 4.61 -5.89
CA TRP A 156 -5.23 3.52 -4.99
C TRP A 156 -3.74 3.13 -5.19
N PRO A 157 -2.99 2.87 -4.11
CA PRO A 157 -3.24 3.35 -2.76
C PRO A 157 -3.02 4.88 -2.68
N ARG A 158 -3.53 5.50 -1.62
CA ARG A 158 -3.13 6.86 -1.23
C ARG A 158 -3.11 6.99 0.29
N LYS A 159 -2.11 7.68 0.81
CA LYS A 159 -1.91 7.87 2.25
C LYS A 159 -2.01 9.34 2.60
N TYR A 160 -2.80 9.65 3.61
CA TYR A 160 -2.81 10.97 4.25
C TYR A 160 -2.39 10.81 5.70
N ILE A 161 -1.55 11.70 6.21
CA ILE A 161 -1.20 11.72 7.63
C ILE A 161 -1.68 13.03 8.22
N ALA A 162 -2.55 12.95 9.22
CA ALA A 162 -2.96 14.07 10.04
C ALA A 162 -2.18 14.10 11.36
N ASP A 163 -1.83 15.30 11.83
CA ASP A 163 -1.29 15.46 13.18
C ASP A 163 -2.38 15.30 14.27
N HIS A 164 -1.97 15.35 15.54
CA HIS A 164 -2.84 15.20 16.71
C HIS A 164 -3.92 16.29 16.85
N GLU A 165 -3.85 17.37 16.07
CA GLU A 165 -4.89 18.41 16.01
C GLU A 165 -5.80 18.23 14.76
N GLY A 166 -5.57 17.19 13.96
CA GLY A 166 -6.36 16.83 12.79
C GLY A 166 -5.95 17.52 11.48
N TYR A 167 -4.83 18.25 11.43
CA TYR A 167 -4.36 18.87 10.19
C TYR A 167 -3.62 17.86 9.33
N ILE A 168 -3.95 17.76 8.04
CA ILE A 168 -3.20 16.92 7.08
C ILE A 168 -1.82 17.53 6.85
N ARG A 169 -0.78 16.80 7.27
CA ARG A 169 0.63 17.19 7.16
C ARG A 169 1.39 16.43 6.08
N TYR A 170 0.78 15.39 5.51
CA TYR A 170 1.36 14.60 4.45
C TYR A 170 0.30 13.96 3.54
N ASP A 171 0.65 13.82 2.27
CA ASP A 171 -0.19 13.27 1.21
C ASP A 171 0.72 12.54 0.21
N HIS A 172 0.54 11.23 0.09
CA HIS A 172 1.31 10.39 -0.81
C HIS A 172 0.40 9.56 -1.71
N ILE A 173 0.57 9.75 -3.02
CA ILE A 173 -0.16 9.01 -4.05
C ILE A 173 0.67 7.81 -4.49
N GLY A 174 0.06 6.63 -4.48
CA GLY A 174 0.61 5.41 -5.05
C GLY A 174 1.46 4.58 -4.08
N GLU A 175 2.08 3.55 -4.65
CA GLU A 175 3.02 2.66 -3.97
C GLU A 175 4.39 3.33 -3.83
N GLY A 176 5.02 3.23 -2.65
CA GLY A 176 6.40 3.69 -2.42
C GLY A 176 6.54 4.69 -1.27
N ALA A 177 7.63 5.46 -1.33
CA ALA A 177 8.01 6.48 -0.34
C ALA A 177 7.98 6.02 1.13
N TYR A 178 8.20 4.73 1.40
CA TYR A 178 8.03 4.13 2.73
C TYR A 178 8.88 4.82 3.81
N GLN A 179 10.19 4.98 3.57
CA GLN A 179 11.07 5.65 4.53
C GLN A 179 10.75 7.13 4.72
N GLU A 180 10.21 7.81 3.69
CA GLU A 180 9.79 9.21 3.81
C GLU A 180 8.52 9.29 4.66
N THR A 181 7.53 8.46 4.35
CA THR A 181 6.27 8.35 5.10
C THR A 181 6.53 8.06 6.57
N GLU A 182 7.42 7.10 6.89
CA GLU A 182 7.76 6.77 8.28
C GLU A 182 8.47 7.91 9.01
N ARG A 183 9.33 8.69 8.34
CA ARG A 183 9.95 9.87 8.96
C ARG A 183 8.90 10.91 9.34
N ILE A 184 7.89 11.11 8.49
CA ILE A 184 6.76 11.99 8.82
C ILE A 184 6.00 11.45 10.03
N ILE A 185 5.71 10.14 10.09
CA ILE A 185 5.07 9.52 11.26
C ILE A 185 5.86 9.85 12.53
N GLN A 186 7.18 9.62 12.53
CA GLN A 186 8.04 9.90 13.68
C GLN A 186 8.05 11.40 14.04
N GLU A 187 8.10 12.29 13.06
CA GLU A 187 8.06 13.75 13.26
C GLU A 187 6.76 14.18 13.96
N LEU A 188 5.61 13.71 13.46
CA LEU A 188 4.30 14.10 14.02
C LEU A 188 4.05 13.47 15.40
N LEU A 189 4.56 12.26 15.65
CA LEU A 189 4.49 11.64 16.98
C LEU A 189 5.38 12.38 17.98
N ALA A 190 6.54 12.90 17.56
CA ALA A 190 7.37 13.76 18.39
C ALA A 190 6.67 15.08 18.70
N GLU A 191 6.04 15.72 17.69
CA GLU A 191 5.23 16.94 17.86
C GLU A 191 4.12 16.72 18.89
N ARG A 192 3.34 15.65 18.73
CA ARG A 192 2.30 15.21 19.67
C ARG A 192 2.85 15.01 21.08
N SER A 193 3.95 14.29 21.21
CA SER A 193 4.53 13.98 22.51
C SER A 193 4.97 15.23 23.28
N MET A 194 5.47 16.24 22.58
CA MET A 194 5.79 17.53 23.18
C MET A 194 4.53 18.26 23.66
N ALA A 195 3.47 18.27 22.84
CA ALA A 195 2.18 18.88 23.20
C ALA A 195 1.54 18.21 24.43
N MET A 196 1.65 16.88 24.54
CA MET A 196 1.10 16.09 25.65
C MET A 196 2.04 15.93 26.85
N GLN A 197 3.26 16.51 26.80
CA GLN A 197 4.29 16.36 27.84
C GLN A 197 4.65 14.89 28.14
N THR A 198 4.61 14.05 27.10
CA THR A 198 5.05 12.65 27.16
C THR A 198 6.44 12.50 26.57
N SER A 199 7.05 11.32 26.72
CA SER A 199 8.31 10.97 26.07
C SER A 199 8.10 10.03 24.90
N MET A 200 8.76 10.30 23.77
CA MET A 200 8.85 9.40 22.63
C MET A 200 10.29 8.89 22.45
N PRO A 201 10.54 7.57 22.46
CA PRO A 201 11.86 7.04 22.18
C PRO A 201 12.21 7.22 20.70
N SER A 202 13.46 7.60 20.43
CA SER A 202 14.00 7.53 19.07
C SER A 202 14.07 6.08 18.61
N GLN A 203 13.65 5.81 17.38
CA GLN A 203 13.61 4.48 16.79
C GLN A 203 14.15 4.53 15.36
N ASP A 204 14.87 3.48 14.96
CA ASP A 204 15.31 3.28 13.57
C ASP A 204 14.08 3.14 12.66
N LEU A 205 14.23 3.30 11.35
CA LEU A 205 13.14 3.07 10.38
C LEU A 205 12.91 1.56 10.17
N VAL A 206 11.71 1.18 9.72
CA VAL A 206 11.42 -0.18 9.26
C VAL A 206 12.29 -0.51 8.05
N ASP A 207 13.04 -1.61 8.16
CA ASP A 207 13.91 -2.13 7.10
C ASP A 207 13.23 -3.33 6.42
N LEU A 208 12.41 -3.03 5.41
CA LEU A 208 11.75 -4.01 4.56
C LEU A 208 12.12 -3.75 3.10
N GLU A 209 12.27 -4.82 2.32
CA GLU A 209 12.48 -4.71 0.88
C GLU A 209 11.21 -4.23 0.19
N SER A 210 11.34 -3.15 -0.59
CA SER A 210 10.25 -2.64 -1.43
C SER A 210 10.27 -3.31 -2.80
N PHE A 211 9.09 -3.42 -3.42
CA PHE A 211 8.98 -3.93 -4.76
C PHE A 211 9.69 -3.01 -5.77
N GLN A 212 10.59 -3.58 -6.56
CA GLN A 212 11.30 -2.85 -7.60
C GLN A 212 10.46 -2.79 -8.87
N HIS A 213 9.79 -1.66 -9.11
CA HIS A 213 8.98 -1.47 -10.31
C HIS A 213 9.79 -1.44 -11.61
N THR A 214 9.18 -1.97 -12.67
CA THR A 214 9.62 -1.69 -14.04
C THR A 214 9.22 -0.28 -14.47
N SER A 215 10.18 0.53 -14.93
CA SER A 215 10.00 1.97 -15.21
C SER A 215 9.04 2.29 -16.36
N SER A 216 8.86 1.37 -17.33
CA SER A 216 8.04 1.58 -18.53
C SER A 216 7.11 0.39 -18.80
N ARG A 217 6.31 0.00 -17.81
CA ARG A 217 5.41 -1.17 -17.90
C ARG A 217 4.09 -0.89 -18.62
N THR A 218 3.42 -1.98 -18.99
CA THR A 218 2.05 -1.94 -19.48
C THR A 218 1.15 -1.28 -18.42
N PRO A 219 0.31 -0.31 -18.81
CA PRO A 219 -0.66 0.25 -17.87
C PRO A 219 -1.68 -0.81 -17.49
N GLU A 220 -2.37 -0.59 -16.38
CA GLU A 220 -3.51 -1.43 -16.00
C GLU A 220 -4.55 -1.52 -17.12
N LEU A 221 -5.00 -2.73 -17.44
CA LEU A 221 -5.93 -3.01 -18.54
C LEU A 221 -7.27 -3.46 -17.98
N TYR A 222 -8.29 -2.62 -18.12
CA TYR A 222 -9.64 -2.91 -17.66
C TYR A 222 -10.47 -3.62 -18.74
N LEU A 223 -11.20 -4.64 -18.32
CA LEU A 223 -12.12 -5.38 -19.17
C LEU A 223 -13.58 -4.91 -19.01
N GLY A 224 -13.92 -4.21 -17.94
CA GLY A 224 -15.21 -3.54 -17.81
C GLY A 224 -15.33 -2.30 -18.69
N TYR A 225 -16.46 -2.13 -19.36
CA TYR A 225 -16.64 -0.99 -20.27
C TYR A 225 -16.62 0.37 -19.57
N GLN A 226 -16.88 0.46 -18.26
CA GLN A 226 -16.90 1.74 -17.54
C GLN A 226 -15.49 2.31 -17.36
N LEU A 227 -14.55 1.49 -16.88
CA LEU A 227 -13.16 1.91 -16.64
C LEU A 227 -12.30 1.84 -17.91
N ALA A 228 -12.64 0.96 -18.86
CA ALA A 228 -11.96 0.87 -20.15
C ALA A 228 -12.32 2.02 -21.11
N PHE A 229 -13.45 2.72 -20.89
CA PHE A 229 -13.90 3.80 -21.76
C PHE A 229 -12.84 4.89 -21.91
N GLY A 230 -12.47 5.22 -23.15
CA GLY A 230 -11.45 6.22 -23.46
C GLY A 230 -10.00 5.73 -23.34
N ARG A 231 -9.75 4.49 -22.89
CA ARG A 231 -8.40 3.91 -22.78
C ARG A 231 -7.95 3.11 -24.00
N SER A 232 -8.88 2.73 -24.89
CA SER A 232 -8.60 1.99 -26.13
C SER A 232 -7.83 0.67 -25.92
N GLN A 233 -8.22 -0.11 -24.90
CA GLN A 233 -7.49 -1.30 -24.44
C GLN A 233 -7.96 -2.62 -25.08
N LEU A 234 -9.22 -2.69 -25.54
CA LEU A 234 -9.74 -3.83 -26.31
C LEU A 234 -9.33 -3.67 -27.79
N GLY A 235 -8.59 -4.63 -28.32
CA GLY A 235 -8.09 -4.61 -29.69
C GLY A 235 -9.00 -5.27 -30.74
N ASN A 236 -10.03 -6.00 -30.31
CA ASN A 236 -11.03 -6.60 -31.22
C ASN A 236 -11.83 -5.54 -32.00
N GLU A 237 -12.04 -5.76 -33.29
CA GLU A 237 -12.83 -4.87 -34.16
C GLU A 237 -14.30 -4.78 -33.73
N GLU A 238 -14.83 -5.84 -33.12
CA GLU A 238 -16.20 -5.89 -32.60
C GLU A 238 -16.43 -4.84 -31.50
N GLY A 239 -15.37 -4.47 -30.77
CA GLY A 239 -15.36 -3.50 -29.69
C GLY A 239 -16.21 -3.89 -28.49
N PHE A 240 -16.39 -2.93 -27.58
CA PHE A 240 -17.30 -3.09 -26.45
C PHE A 240 -18.77 -2.94 -26.90
N ARG A 241 -19.65 -3.80 -26.40
CA ARG A 241 -21.11 -3.66 -26.51
C ARG A 241 -21.72 -3.67 -25.11
N PRO A 242 -21.90 -2.49 -24.48
CA PRO A 242 -22.34 -2.40 -23.09
C PRO A 242 -23.57 -3.26 -22.79
N ASN A 243 -23.44 -4.12 -21.77
CA ASN A 243 -24.48 -5.05 -21.30
C ASN A 243 -24.94 -6.09 -22.33
N GLN A 244 -24.12 -6.39 -23.34
CA GLN A 244 -24.43 -7.42 -24.34
C GLN A 244 -23.36 -8.51 -24.37
N ALA A 245 -23.79 -9.72 -24.72
CA ALA A 245 -22.89 -10.81 -25.07
C ALA A 245 -22.40 -10.63 -26.51
N VAL A 246 -21.07 -10.62 -26.68
CA VAL A 246 -20.40 -10.44 -27.97
C VAL A 246 -19.57 -11.67 -28.27
N THR A 247 -19.66 -12.19 -29.49
CA THR A 247 -18.75 -13.21 -29.98
C THR A 247 -17.55 -12.55 -30.63
N TYR A 248 -16.37 -12.74 -30.05
CA TYR A 248 -15.09 -12.29 -30.58
C TYR A 248 -14.40 -13.44 -31.29
N GLY A 249 -13.86 -13.22 -32.50
CA GLY A 249 -13.37 -14.32 -33.34
C GLY A 249 -11.98 -14.16 -33.95
N SER A 250 -11.41 -12.95 -33.98
CA SER A 250 -10.14 -12.70 -34.66
C SER A 250 -9.12 -12.01 -33.76
N ILE A 251 -7.91 -12.56 -33.74
CA ILE A 251 -6.72 -11.92 -33.22
C ILE A 251 -5.88 -11.53 -34.44
N PRO A 252 -5.41 -10.28 -34.56
CA PRO A 252 -4.54 -9.89 -35.67
C PRO A 252 -3.22 -10.66 -35.63
N GLU A 253 -2.59 -10.88 -36.79
CA GLU A 253 -1.27 -11.55 -36.87
C GLU A 253 -0.19 -10.84 -36.04
N THR A 254 -0.35 -9.54 -35.80
CA THR A 254 0.52 -8.74 -34.94
C THR A 254 -0.34 -7.95 -33.96
N PRO A 255 -0.65 -8.51 -32.79
CA PRO A 255 -1.35 -7.79 -31.72
C PRO A 255 -0.59 -6.53 -31.30
N GLU A 256 -1.30 -5.41 -31.16
CA GLU A 256 -0.73 -4.21 -30.58
C GLU A 256 -0.38 -4.42 -29.09
N ILE A 257 0.79 -3.94 -28.67
CA ILE A 257 1.20 -3.92 -27.26
C ILE A 257 0.24 -3.07 -26.42
N HIS A 258 0.03 -3.47 -25.17
CA HIS A 258 -0.88 -2.82 -24.22
C HIS A 258 -2.37 -2.91 -24.59
N LYS A 259 -2.73 -3.84 -25.48
CA LYS A 259 -4.11 -4.20 -25.77
C LYS A 259 -4.36 -5.68 -25.52
N PHE A 260 -5.57 -5.99 -25.07
CA PHE A 260 -6.05 -7.35 -24.98
C PHE A 260 -7.02 -7.65 -26.12
N TYR A 261 -7.04 -8.92 -26.53
CA TYR A 261 -7.88 -9.46 -27.58
C TYR A 261 -8.57 -10.70 -27.03
N MET A 262 -9.81 -10.92 -27.41
CA MET A 262 -10.62 -12.03 -26.92
C MET A 262 -11.06 -12.95 -28.06
N VAL A 263 -11.30 -14.20 -27.71
CA VAL A 263 -11.95 -15.22 -28.55
C VAL A 263 -13.05 -15.89 -27.73
N GLY A 264 -14.18 -16.19 -28.36
CA GLY A 264 -15.34 -16.80 -27.71
C GLY A 264 -16.47 -15.78 -27.48
N LYS A 265 -17.52 -16.22 -26.78
CA LYS A 265 -18.68 -15.38 -26.47
C LYS A 265 -18.56 -14.82 -25.05
N TRP A 266 -18.50 -13.50 -24.93
CA TRP A 266 -18.26 -12.80 -23.67
C TRP A 266 -19.34 -11.75 -23.41
N GLN A 267 -19.94 -11.80 -22.23
CA GLN A 267 -20.83 -10.75 -21.72
C GLN A 267 -20.00 -9.54 -21.30
N ASN A 268 -20.27 -8.40 -21.95
CA ASN A 268 -19.61 -7.12 -21.66
C ASN A 268 -20.32 -6.44 -20.46
N GLY A 269 -19.76 -6.59 -19.27
CA GLY A 269 -20.24 -5.96 -18.05
C GLY A 269 -19.64 -4.56 -17.82
N PRO A 270 -20.21 -3.79 -16.87
CA PRO A 270 -19.68 -2.48 -16.49
C PRO A 270 -18.24 -2.55 -15.97
N GLU A 271 -17.94 -3.55 -15.14
CA GLU A 271 -16.68 -3.71 -14.42
C GLU A 271 -15.80 -4.85 -14.96
N SER A 272 -16.43 -5.83 -15.61
CA SER A 272 -15.79 -7.08 -16.05
C SER A 272 -16.25 -7.52 -17.44
N MET A 273 -15.57 -8.53 -17.97
CA MET A 273 -16.09 -9.40 -19.03
C MET A 273 -16.25 -10.83 -18.51
N LYS A 274 -17.45 -11.39 -18.70
CA LYS A 274 -17.80 -12.76 -18.28
C LYS A 274 -17.86 -13.72 -19.46
N LEU A 275 -17.22 -14.87 -19.36
CA LEU A 275 -17.30 -15.91 -20.38
C LEU A 275 -18.70 -16.55 -20.40
N GLU A 276 -19.35 -16.61 -21.58
CA GLU A 276 -20.62 -17.31 -21.79
C GLU A 276 -20.48 -18.60 -22.59
N SER A 277 -19.52 -18.70 -23.51
CA SER A 277 -19.26 -19.94 -24.25
C SER A 277 -18.54 -20.98 -23.40
N ASP A 278 -18.60 -22.26 -23.80
CA ASP A 278 -17.96 -23.37 -23.07
C ASP A 278 -16.46 -23.16 -22.82
N SER A 279 -15.80 -22.45 -23.73
CA SER A 279 -14.44 -21.95 -23.58
C SER A 279 -14.28 -20.57 -24.20
N GLY A 280 -13.26 -19.85 -23.79
CA GLY A 280 -12.83 -18.58 -24.38
C GLY A 280 -11.34 -18.36 -24.19
N GLU A 281 -10.80 -17.38 -24.90
CA GLU A 281 -9.39 -17.03 -24.81
C GLU A 281 -9.21 -15.53 -24.64
N ILE A 282 -8.16 -15.14 -23.91
CA ILE A 282 -7.71 -13.74 -23.79
C ILE A 282 -6.23 -13.70 -24.14
N HIS A 283 -5.89 -12.82 -25.08
CA HIS A 283 -4.57 -12.67 -25.67
C HIS A 283 -4.08 -11.26 -25.42
N LEU A 284 -2.88 -11.11 -24.87
CA LEU A 284 -2.32 -9.83 -24.52
C LEU A 284 -0.81 -9.80 -24.81
N GLN A 285 -0.37 -8.84 -25.62
CA GLN A 285 1.04 -8.48 -25.68
C GLN A 285 1.35 -7.40 -24.64
N TYR A 286 2.22 -7.72 -23.68
CA TYR A 286 2.56 -6.83 -22.57
C TYR A 286 4.08 -6.66 -22.45
N PHE A 287 4.49 -5.61 -21.75
CA PHE A 287 5.82 -5.40 -21.21
C PHE A 287 5.74 -5.21 -19.69
N ALA A 288 6.28 -6.17 -18.94
CA ALA A 288 6.37 -6.17 -17.47
C ALA A 288 7.25 -7.36 -17.02
N LYS A 289 7.60 -7.42 -15.74
CA LYS A 289 8.18 -8.64 -15.15
C LYS A 289 7.14 -9.47 -14.39
N GLU A 290 6.07 -8.84 -13.89
CA GLU A 290 4.95 -9.53 -13.26
C GLU A 290 3.64 -9.17 -13.95
N VAL A 291 2.72 -10.15 -14.02
CA VAL A 291 1.34 -9.97 -14.46
C VAL A 291 0.41 -10.57 -13.41
N ASN A 292 -0.54 -9.76 -12.96
CA ASN A 292 -1.66 -10.23 -12.14
C ASN A 292 -2.97 -10.04 -12.90
N ILE A 293 -3.95 -10.87 -12.55
CA ILE A 293 -5.30 -10.82 -13.07
C ILE A 293 -6.28 -10.77 -11.90
N VAL A 294 -7.33 -9.96 -12.02
CA VAL A 294 -8.45 -9.95 -11.07
C VAL A 294 -9.61 -10.68 -11.70
N THR A 295 -10.10 -11.72 -11.01
CA THR A 295 -11.17 -12.60 -11.53
C THR A 295 -12.18 -12.94 -10.46
N GLU A 296 -13.39 -13.28 -10.89
CA GLU A 296 -14.47 -13.85 -10.07
C GLU A 296 -15.04 -15.10 -10.74
N GLY A 297 -15.65 -15.98 -9.94
CA GLY A 297 -16.30 -17.21 -10.38
C GLY A 297 -15.58 -18.45 -9.85
N VAL A 298 -15.93 -19.60 -10.41
CA VAL A 298 -15.30 -20.89 -10.07
C VAL A 298 -14.95 -21.60 -11.36
N GLY A 299 -13.69 -22.00 -11.50
CA GLY A 299 -13.23 -22.74 -12.66
C GLY A 299 -11.74 -22.62 -12.89
N THR A 300 -11.31 -22.90 -14.12
CA THR A 300 -9.89 -23.06 -14.43
C THR A 300 -9.48 -22.23 -15.64
N ILE A 301 -8.32 -21.58 -15.54
CA ILE A 301 -7.64 -20.88 -16.65
C ILE A 301 -6.30 -21.56 -16.91
N HIS A 302 -6.02 -21.91 -18.16
CA HIS A 302 -4.69 -22.36 -18.57
C HIS A 302 -3.88 -21.17 -19.12
N VAL A 303 -2.66 -21.03 -18.64
CA VAL A 303 -1.78 -19.89 -18.89
C VAL A 303 -0.64 -20.29 -19.83
N TYR A 304 -0.54 -19.61 -20.96
CA TYR A 304 0.48 -19.79 -21.97
C TYR A 304 1.27 -18.49 -22.12
N LEU A 305 2.58 -18.62 -22.34
CA LEU A 305 3.49 -17.51 -22.58
C LEU A 305 4.29 -17.82 -23.85
N ASP A 306 4.25 -16.89 -24.81
CA ASP A 306 4.91 -17.01 -26.12
C ASP A 306 4.56 -18.29 -26.89
N GLY A 307 3.30 -18.73 -26.77
CA GLY A 307 2.74 -19.89 -27.49
C GLY A 307 2.94 -21.24 -26.80
N GLU A 308 3.68 -21.28 -25.69
CA GLU A 308 3.94 -22.51 -24.92
C GLU A 308 3.30 -22.41 -23.52
N PRO A 309 2.93 -23.54 -22.88
CA PRO A 309 2.50 -23.52 -21.49
C PRO A 309 3.55 -22.84 -20.61
N ILE A 310 3.12 -21.94 -19.73
CA ILE A 310 4.06 -21.18 -18.90
C ILE A 310 4.96 -22.13 -18.08
N THR A 311 6.25 -21.85 -18.08
CA THR A 311 7.27 -22.68 -17.43
C THR A 311 7.64 -22.12 -16.07
N ALA A 312 8.35 -22.91 -15.26
CA ALA A 312 8.81 -22.51 -13.93
C ALA A 312 9.70 -21.25 -13.91
N GLU A 313 10.26 -20.84 -15.06
CA GLU A 313 11.03 -19.59 -15.18
C GLU A 313 10.16 -18.33 -15.03
N HIS A 314 8.90 -18.42 -15.46
CA HIS A 314 7.96 -17.30 -15.52
C HIS A 314 6.69 -17.53 -14.69
N GLN A 315 6.54 -18.72 -14.09
CA GLN A 315 5.32 -19.14 -13.41
C GLN A 315 4.95 -18.19 -12.27
N GLY A 316 3.75 -17.60 -12.36
CA GLY A 316 3.19 -16.81 -11.28
C GLY A 316 2.88 -17.64 -10.04
N TYR A 317 2.92 -17.00 -8.87
CA TYR A 317 2.79 -17.71 -7.58
C TYR A 317 1.37 -18.21 -7.27
N SER A 318 0.37 -17.83 -8.06
CA SER A 318 -0.99 -18.38 -7.97
C SER A 318 -1.21 -19.61 -8.87
N LEU A 319 -0.22 -20.03 -9.67
CA LEU A 319 -0.36 -21.14 -10.60
C LEU A 319 0.10 -22.47 -10.02
N ASN A 320 -0.59 -23.54 -10.39
CA ASN A 320 -0.13 -24.92 -10.27
C ASN A 320 0.35 -25.41 -11.64
N GLY A 321 1.64 -25.22 -11.93
CA GLY A 321 2.19 -25.40 -13.28
C GLY A 321 1.69 -24.29 -14.20
N HIS A 322 0.95 -24.65 -15.25
CA HIS A 322 0.35 -23.68 -16.18
C HIS A 322 -1.15 -23.45 -15.93
N ILE A 323 -1.64 -23.88 -14.77
CA ILE A 323 -3.07 -23.87 -14.45
C ILE A 323 -3.31 -22.92 -13.29
N LEU A 324 -4.27 -22.01 -13.46
CA LEU A 324 -4.87 -21.21 -12.41
C LEU A 324 -6.24 -21.80 -12.04
N ASP A 325 -6.40 -22.21 -10.78
CA ASP A 325 -7.69 -22.60 -10.21
C ASP A 325 -8.31 -21.40 -9.50
N ILE A 326 -9.48 -20.97 -9.96
CA ILE A 326 -10.24 -19.86 -9.40
C ILE A 326 -11.31 -20.45 -8.49
N ALA A 327 -11.29 -20.06 -7.22
CA ALA A 327 -12.25 -20.50 -6.21
C ALA A 327 -13.01 -19.33 -5.56
N GLU A 328 -12.43 -18.13 -5.58
CA GLU A 328 -12.94 -16.93 -4.93
C GLU A 328 -12.63 -15.67 -5.76
N PRO A 329 -13.41 -14.58 -5.62
CA PRO A 329 -13.05 -13.32 -6.24
C PRO A 329 -11.74 -12.77 -5.67
N GLY A 330 -10.84 -12.33 -6.54
CA GLY A 330 -9.61 -11.70 -6.07
C GLY A 330 -8.51 -11.56 -7.10
N LEU A 331 -7.35 -11.12 -6.61
CA LEU A 331 -6.14 -10.95 -7.39
C LEU A 331 -5.28 -12.23 -7.40
N TYR A 332 -4.90 -12.65 -8.59
CA TYR A 332 -4.06 -13.82 -8.85
C TYR A 332 -2.83 -13.42 -9.66
N ASN A 333 -1.64 -13.83 -9.21
CA ASN A 333 -0.42 -13.63 -9.98
C ASN A 333 -0.18 -14.81 -10.92
N ILE A 334 -0.13 -14.50 -12.22
CA ILE A 334 -0.06 -15.49 -13.29
C ILE A 334 1.28 -15.47 -14.02
N VAL A 335 2.06 -14.39 -13.88
CA VAL A 335 3.44 -14.32 -14.36
C VAL A 335 4.33 -13.67 -13.30
N ALA A 336 5.47 -14.28 -13.03
CA ALA A 336 6.55 -13.73 -12.22
C ALA A 336 7.92 -14.05 -12.84
N SER A 337 8.60 -13.02 -13.35
CA SER A 337 9.89 -13.10 -14.04
C SER A 337 10.97 -12.28 -13.33
N ASN A 338 12.23 -12.66 -13.52
CA ASN A 338 13.38 -11.92 -12.96
C ASN A 338 13.61 -10.54 -13.61
N SER A 339 13.21 -10.38 -14.87
CA SER A 339 13.39 -9.15 -15.65
C SER A 339 12.15 -8.83 -16.46
N ALA A 340 11.96 -7.55 -16.75
CA ALA A 340 10.86 -7.11 -17.59
C ALA A 340 11.19 -7.32 -19.06
N ASN A 341 10.24 -7.90 -19.79
CA ASN A 341 10.38 -8.14 -21.22
C ASN A 341 9.02 -8.07 -21.91
N VAL A 342 9.03 -7.99 -23.24
CA VAL A 342 7.82 -8.11 -24.05
C VAL A 342 7.49 -9.59 -24.20
N HIS A 343 6.28 -9.98 -23.82
CA HIS A 343 5.78 -11.34 -24.01
C HIS A 343 4.36 -11.33 -24.58
N MET A 344 3.99 -12.44 -25.20
CA MET A 344 2.63 -12.73 -25.60
C MET A 344 1.99 -13.66 -24.56
N LEU A 345 1.06 -13.13 -23.77
CA LEU A 345 0.26 -13.90 -22.82
C LEU A 345 -1.00 -14.41 -23.50
N GLU A 346 -1.28 -15.70 -23.34
CA GLU A 346 -2.52 -16.33 -23.76
C GLU A 346 -3.16 -17.05 -22.57
N LEU A 347 -4.40 -16.68 -22.25
CA LEU A 347 -5.23 -17.33 -21.25
C LEU A 347 -6.32 -18.12 -21.95
N ARG A 348 -6.40 -19.43 -21.68
CA ARG A 348 -7.53 -20.27 -22.12
C ARG A 348 -8.45 -20.50 -20.93
N VAL A 349 -9.62 -19.87 -20.98
CA VAL A 349 -10.65 -19.97 -19.94
C VAL A 349 -11.54 -21.15 -20.29
N MET A 350 -11.52 -22.16 -19.42
CA MET A 350 -12.10 -23.49 -19.70
C MET A 350 -13.49 -23.70 -19.07
N THR A 351 -13.99 -22.69 -18.36
CA THR A 351 -15.23 -22.79 -17.58
C THR A 351 -16.09 -21.54 -17.81
N PRO A 352 -17.31 -21.68 -18.33
CA PRO A 352 -18.23 -20.55 -18.47
C PRO A 352 -18.56 -19.96 -17.09
N GLY A 353 -18.81 -18.66 -17.04
CA GLY A 353 -19.14 -17.95 -15.81
C GLY A 353 -17.95 -17.27 -15.12
N ILE A 354 -16.71 -17.57 -15.51
CA ILE A 354 -15.55 -16.81 -15.05
C ILE A 354 -15.65 -15.37 -15.56
N GLU A 355 -15.51 -14.42 -14.64
CA GLU A 355 -15.41 -12.99 -14.93
C GLU A 355 -13.96 -12.52 -14.78
N VAL A 356 -13.52 -11.66 -15.70
CA VAL A 356 -12.20 -11.04 -15.66
C VAL A 356 -12.38 -9.52 -15.63
N PHE A 357 -11.76 -8.86 -14.66
CA PHE A 357 -11.95 -7.43 -14.36
C PHE A 357 -10.81 -6.57 -14.90
N THR A 358 -9.57 -6.94 -14.54
CA THR A 358 -8.39 -6.16 -14.89
C THR A 358 -7.13 -7.01 -14.95
N TYR A 359 -6.13 -6.52 -15.71
CA TYR A 359 -4.74 -6.94 -15.61
C TYR A 359 -3.89 -5.83 -15.00
N THR A 360 -3.05 -6.19 -14.02
CA THR A 360 -2.08 -5.28 -13.41
C THR A 360 -0.66 -5.81 -13.58
N PHE A 361 0.32 -4.89 -13.53
CA PHE A 361 1.70 -5.18 -13.93
C PHE A 361 2.71 -4.68 -12.90
N GLY A 362 3.78 -5.48 -12.70
CA GLY A 362 4.93 -5.17 -11.84
C GLY A 362 6.22 -4.93 -12.61
#